data_AF-A0A6A6BV58-F1
#
_entry.id   AF-A0A6A6BV58-F1
#
_cell.length_a   1.000
_cell.length_b   1.000
_cell.length_c   1.000
_cell.angle_alpha   90.00
_cell.angle_beta   90.00
_cell.angle_gamma   90.00
#
_symmetry.space_group_name_H-M   'P 1'
#
loop_
_entity.id
_entity.type
_entity.pdbx_description
1 polymer ?
#
loop_
_entity_poly.entity_id
_entity_poly.type
_entity_poly.pdbx_seq_one_letter_code
_entity_poly.pdbx_strand_id
1 'polypeptide(L)'
;MASLVKGEWGDPKCIPQKGIVTYGIAQNRLRPLAGTAQAAVFNTFRRTRNQILYWGVPLLVGYQAMQWATERNEYLNSKAGRAEFGEDG
;
A
#
# COMPACT_ATOMS: atom_id res chain seq x y z
N MET A 1 -14.93 -1.63 -29.18
CA MET A 1 -14.29 -1.90 -27.88
C MET A 1 -13.08 -2.79 -28.14
N ALA A 2 -11.87 -2.36 -27.78
CA ALA A 2 -10.69 -3.21 -27.87
C ALA A 2 -10.76 -4.24 -26.73
N SER A 3 -10.98 -5.52 -27.07
CA SER A 3 -10.87 -6.61 -26.09
C SER A 3 -9.40 -6.69 -25.66
N LEU A 4 -9.13 -6.57 -24.36
CA LEU A 4 -7.79 -6.75 -23.80
C LEU A 4 -7.40 -8.22 -23.90
N VAL A 5 -6.89 -8.59 -25.06
CA VAL A 5 -6.33 -9.91 -25.36
C VAL A 5 -4.84 -9.79 -25.20
N LYS A 6 -4.28 -10.58 -24.29
CA LYS A 6 -2.83 -10.74 -24.16
C LYS A 6 -2.28 -11.27 -25.49
N GLY A 7 -1.39 -10.52 -26.13
CA GLY A 7 -0.69 -10.96 -27.32
C GLY A 7 0.53 -11.86 -27.03
N GLU A 8 1.13 -12.36 -28.09
CA GLU A 8 2.35 -13.20 -28.07
C GLU A 8 3.53 -12.44 -28.69
N TRP A 9 4.73 -12.99 -28.59
CA TRP A 9 5.90 -12.43 -29.28
C TRP A 9 5.65 -12.38 -30.79
N GLY A 10 5.86 -11.20 -31.39
CA GLY A 10 5.58 -10.94 -32.81
C GLY A 10 4.16 -10.44 -33.10
N ASP A 11 3.19 -10.65 -32.21
CA ASP A 11 1.86 -10.05 -32.28
C ASP A 11 1.34 -9.69 -30.87
N PRO A 12 1.85 -8.57 -30.29
CA PRO A 12 1.52 -8.16 -28.94
C PRO A 12 0.07 -7.65 -28.77
N LYS A 13 -0.76 -7.68 -29.83
CA LYS A 13 -2.16 -7.18 -29.82
C LYS A 13 -2.30 -5.74 -29.28
N CYS A 14 -1.24 -4.94 -29.40
CA CYS A 14 -1.22 -3.54 -29.00
C CYS A 14 -1.39 -2.61 -30.21
N ILE A 15 -1.51 -1.32 -29.95
CA ILE A 15 -1.47 -0.30 -31.00
C ILE A 15 -0.14 -0.39 -31.79
N PRO A 16 -0.15 -0.15 -33.11
CA PRO A 16 1.07 -0.16 -33.91
C PRO A 16 2.03 0.96 -33.46
N GLN A 17 3.30 0.63 -33.26
CA GLN A 17 4.34 1.57 -32.82
C GLN A 17 5.32 1.83 -33.97
N LYS A 18 5.57 3.09 -34.31
CA LYS A 18 6.53 3.49 -35.36
C LYS A 18 7.35 4.68 -34.88
N GLY A 19 8.66 4.66 -35.12
CA GLY A 19 9.57 5.78 -34.82
C GLY A 19 10.10 5.85 -33.38
N ILE A 20 9.84 4.85 -32.55
CA ILE A 20 10.39 4.76 -31.19
C ILE A 20 11.73 4.02 -31.25
N VAL A 21 12.79 4.63 -30.75
CA VAL A 21 14.12 4.03 -30.67
C VAL A 21 14.48 3.83 -29.20
N THR A 22 14.87 2.61 -28.83
CA THR A 22 15.28 2.26 -27.47
C THR A 22 16.73 1.82 -27.45
N TYR A 23 17.51 2.37 -26.53
CA TYR A 23 18.90 2.03 -26.33
C TYR A 23 19.06 1.23 -25.04
N GLY A 24 19.96 0.24 -25.06
CA GLY A 24 20.29 -0.57 -23.89
C GLY A 24 21.80 -0.81 -23.79
N ILE A 25 22.29 -1.00 -22.57
CA ILE A 25 23.69 -1.36 -22.28
C ILE A 25 23.71 -2.77 -21.69
N ALA A 26 24.72 -3.57 -22.06
CA ALA A 26 24.90 -4.89 -21.49
C ALA A 26 25.11 -4.82 -19.96
N GLN A 27 24.42 -5.68 -19.21
CA GLN A 27 24.38 -5.60 -17.73
C GLN A 27 25.74 -5.86 -17.08
N ASN A 28 26.61 -6.64 -17.71
CA ASN A 28 27.98 -6.88 -17.28
C ASN A 28 28.89 -5.63 -17.34
N ARG A 29 28.44 -4.56 -18.00
CA ARG A 29 29.15 -3.27 -18.10
C ARG A 29 28.63 -2.23 -17.09
N LEU A 30 27.61 -2.56 -16.31
CA LEU A 30 27.02 -1.68 -15.31
C LEU A 30 27.47 -2.07 -13.90
N ARG A 31 27.45 -1.10 -12.98
CA ARG A 31 27.60 -1.35 -11.54
C ARG A 31 26.19 -1.53 -10.94
N PRO A 32 25.76 -2.75 -10.58
CA PRO A 32 24.35 -3.03 -10.29
C PRO A 32 23.81 -2.31 -9.04
N LEU A 33 24.68 -1.97 -8.08
CA LEU A 33 24.31 -1.31 -6.83
C LEU A 33 24.82 0.14 -6.73
N ALA A 34 25.32 0.72 -7.82
CA ALA A 34 25.78 2.10 -7.79
C ALA A 34 24.60 3.04 -7.48
N GLY A 35 24.73 3.81 -6.39
CA GLY A 35 23.75 4.81 -5.99
C GLY A 35 22.46 4.25 -5.36
N THR A 36 22.36 2.94 -5.12
CA THR A 36 21.13 2.33 -4.58
C THR A 36 20.82 2.78 -3.18
N ALA A 37 21.81 3.03 -2.31
CA ALA A 37 21.56 3.51 -0.95
C ALA A 37 20.91 4.90 -0.94
N GLN A 38 21.50 5.86 -1.67
CA GLN A 38 20.96 7.21 -1.81
C GLN A 38 19.59 7.18 -2.50
N ALA A 39 19.47 6.45 -3.61
CA ALA A 39 18.22 6.32 -4.34
C ALA A 39 17.13 5.65 -3.48
N ALA A 40 17.45 4.59 -2.74
CA ALA A 40 16.50 3.86 -1.92
C ALA A 40 15.90 4.77 -0.84
N VAL A 41 16.72 5.51 -0.08
CA VAL A 41 16.21 6.37 1.00
C VAL A 41 15.29 7.47 0.44
N PHE A 42 15.78 8.27 -0.51
CA PHE A 42 15.02 9.43 -0.99
C PHE A 42 13.83 9.04 -1.89
N ASN A 43 13.97 8.03 -2.73
CA ASN A 43 12.87 7.56 -3.58
C ASN A 43 11.79 6.87 -2.76
N THR A 44 12.17 6.08 -1.74
CA THR A 44 11.18 5.42 -0.86
C THR A 44 10.42 6.47 -0.07
N PHE A 45 11.10 7.44 0.54
CA PHE A 45 10.41 8.53 1.25
C PHE A 45 9.44 9.30 0.33
N ARG A 46 9.90 9.68 -0.87
CA ARG A 46 9.06 10.39 -1.85
C ARG A 46 7.84 9.57 -2.29
N ARG A 47 7.96 8.25 -2.41
CA ARG A 47 6.84 7.36 -2.75
C ARG A 47 5.88 7.18 -1.58
N THR A 48 6.42 6.94 -0.38
CA THR A 48 5.61 6.72 0.82
C THR A 48 4.82 7.97 1.21
N ARG A 49 5.43 9.17 1.17
CA ARG A 49 4.73 10.41 1.55
C ARG A 49 3.50 10.71 0.67
N ASN A 50 3.53 10.30 -0.60
CA ASN A 50 2.42 10.52 -1.52
C ASN A 50 1.26 9.55 -1.29
N GLN A 51 1.49 8.47 -0.54
CA GLN A 51 0.52 7.40 -0.30
C GLN A 51 0.12 7.27 1.16
N ILE A 52 0.90 7.83 2.10
CA ILE A 52 0.75 7.65 3.55
C ILE A 52 -0.63 8.01 4.06
N LEU A 53 -1.32 8.99 3.46
CA LEU A 53 -2.65 9.39 3.91
C LEU A 53 -3.74 8.40 3.50
N TYR A 54 -3.58 7.71 2.36
CA TYR A 54 -4.60 6.77 1.87
C TYR A 54 -4.73 5.52 2.74
N TRP A 55 -3.63 5.07 3.35
CA TRP A 55 -3.65 3.88 4.19
C TRP A 55 -3.37 4.20 5.67
N GLY A 56 -2.53 5.20 5.95
CA GLY A 56 -2.16 5.56 7.31
C GLY A 56 -3.33 6.15 8.10
N VAL A 57 -4.19 6.97 7.48
CA VAL A 57 -5.37 7.52 8.15
C VAL A 57 -6.38 6.41 8.49
N PRO A 58 -6.79 5.52 7.54
CA PRO A 58 -7.64 4.38 7.89
C PRO A 58 -7.07 3.47 8.97
N LEU A 59 -5.76 3.17 8.94
CA LEU A 59 -5.12 2.35 9.99
C LEU A 59 -5.16 3.02 11.36
N LEU A 60 -4.90 4.33 11.43
CA LEU A 60 -4.96 5.08 12.68
C LEU A 60 -6.38 5.07 13.26
N VAL A 61 -7.39 5.35 12.43
CA VAL A 61 -8.80 5.34 12.85
C VAL A 61 -9.21 3.94 13.32
N GLY A 62 -8.84 2.90 12.57
CA GLY A 62 -9.12 1.51 12.94
C GLY A 62 -8.49 1.11 14.27
N TYR A 63 -7.24 1.53 14.51
CA TYR A 63 -6.56 1.29 15.77
C TYR A 63 -7.28 1.95 16.96
N GLN A 64 -7.68 3.22 16.81
CA GLN A 64 -8.38 3.94 17.87
C GLN A 64 -9.76 3.33 18.16
N ALA A 65 -10.50 2.95 17.12
CA ALA A 65 -11.80 2.28 17.28
C ALA A 65 -11.66 0.93 18.00
N MET A 66 -10.60 0.16 17.70
CA MET A 66 -10.32 -1.11 18.35
C MET A 66 -9.92 -0.95 19.81
N GLN A 67 -9.10 0.06 20.14
CA GLN A 67 -8.74 0.38 21.53
C GLN A 67 -9.99 0.74 22.34
N TRP A 68 -10.81 1.67 21.81
CA TRP A 68 -12.08 2.03 22.45
C TRP A 68 -13.00 0.83 22.65
N ALA A 69 -13.13 -0.04 21.64
CA ALA A 69 -13.98 -1.23 21.72
C ALA A 69 -13.48 -2.22 22.78
N THR A 70 -12.15 -2.40 22.90
CA THR A 70 -11.53 -3.27 23.90
C THR A 70 -11.78 -2.73 25.31
N GLU A 71 -11.44 -1.47 25.55
CA GLU A 71 -11.63 -0.82 26.86
C GLU A 71 -13.12 -0.82 27.28
N ARG A 72 -14.02 -0.52 26.34
CA ARG A 72 -15.46 -0.54 26.61
C ARG A 72 -15.96 -1.95 26.93
N ASN A 73 -15.46 -2.97 26.23
CA ASN A 73 -15.82 -4.36 26.49
C ASN A 73 -15.35 -4.83 27.88
N GLU A 74 -14.10 -4.52 28.24
CA GLU A 74 -13.55 -4.84 29.56
C GLU A 74 -14.33 -4.13 30.68
N TYR A 75 -14.65 -2.85 30.48
CA TYR A 75 -15.42 -2.08 31.45
C TYR A 75 -16.83 -2.65 31.66
N LEU A 76 -17.57 -2.99 30.60
CA LEU A 76 -18.90 -3.59 30.72
C LEU A 76 -18.87 -4.95 31.43
N ASN A 77 -17.80 -5.73 31.24
CA ASN A 77 -17.63 -7.02 31.91
C ASN A 77 -17.10 -6.89 33.36
N SER A 78 -16.65 -5.71 33.77
CA SER A 78 -16.17 -5.42 35.12
C SER A 78 -17.31 -5.32 36.14
N LYS A 79 -16.98 -5.41 37.45
CA LYS A 79 -17.98 -5.30 38.52
C LYS A 79 -18.68 -3.93 38.53
N ALA A 80 -17.94 -2.86 38.27
CA ALA A 80 -18.49 -1.51 38.19
C ALA A 80 -19.45 -1.37 36.99
N GLY A 81 -19.04 -1.87 35.82
CA GLY A 81 -19.90 -1.86 34.63
C GLY A 81 -21.17 -2.70 34.79
N ARG A 82 -21.11 -3.84 35.49
CA ARG A 82 -22.31 -4.63 35.83
C ARG A 82 -23.22 -3.92 36.83
N ALA A 83 -22.68 -3.16 37.78
CA ALA A 83 -23.50 -2.39 38.71
C ALA A 83 -24.19 -1.19 38.02
N GLU A 84 -23.54 -0.57 37.04
CA GLU A 84 -24.09 0.57 36.31
C GLU A 84 -25.03 0.19 35.16
N PHE A 85 -24.82 -0.96 34.50
CA PHE A 85 -25.55 -1.37 33.30
C PHE A 85 -26.27 -2.72 33.42
N GLY A 86 -26.21 -3.38 34.59
CA GLY A 86 -26.78 -4.72 34.81
C GLY A 86 -28.16 -4.76 35.47
N GLU A 87 -28.74 -3.62 35.87
CA GLU A 87 -30.05 -3.52 36.56
C GLU A 87 -31.20 -2.96 35.68
N ASP A 88 -31.05 -2.89 34.35
CA ASP A 88 -32.12 -2.52 33.42
C ASP A 88 -32.51 -3.70 32.49
N GLY A 89 -32.94 -4.81 33.08
CA GLY A 89 -33.43 -6.01 32.38
C GLY A 89 -34.60 -6.69 33.07
#